data_AF-A0AAV2H0K5-F1
#
_entry.id   AF-A0AAV2H0K5-F1
#
_cell.length_a   1.000
_cell.length_b   1.000
_cell.length_c   1.000
_cell.angle_alpha   90.00
_cell.angle_beta   90.00
_cell.angle_gamma   90.00
#
_symmetry.space_group_name_H-M   'P 1'
#
loop_
_entity.id
_entity.type
_entity.pdbx_description
1 polymer ?
#
loop_
_entity_poly.entity_id
_entity_poly.type
_entity_poly.pdbx_seq_one_letter_code
_entity_poly.pdbx_strand_id
1 'polypeptide(L)'
;MPLSDRTIRPVWLGRRPLSEEEKSEEIVQIAVCQNAVLGALVQLASLVRHADDIFCDLAEECQKVFEKTESIGYRLENVDRIVKQLDSTEVKIRK
;
A
#
# COMPACT_ATOMS: atom_id res chain seq x y z
N MET A 1 -19.05 -44.60 -23.07
CA MET A 1 -17.95 -43.94 -23.80
C MET A 1 -16.75 -43.91 -22.86
N PRO A 2 -15.62 -44.57 -23.14
CA PRO A 2 -14.48 -44.49 -22.24
C PRO A 2 -13.84 -43.11 -22.39
N LEU A 3 -13.73 -42.36 -21.29
CA LEU A 3 -12.94 -41.14 -21.23
C LEU A 3 -11.47 -41.55 -21.40
N SER A 4 -10.78 -41.02 -22.41
CA SER A 4 -9.35 -41.22 -22.60
C SER A 4 -8.61 -40.75 -21.35
N ASP A 5 -7.77 -41.61 -20.78
CA ASP A 5 -6.92 -41.22 -19.66
C ASP A 5 -5.98 -40.09 -20.11
N ARG A 6 -6.09 -38.93 -19.47
CA ARG A 6 -5.29 -37.74 -19.78
C ARG A 6 -4.27 -37.56 -18.67
N THR A 7 -3.07 -38.09 -18.87
CA THR A 7 -1.95 -37.81 -17.96
C THR A 7 -1.49 -36.37 -18.14
N ILE A 8 -1.83 -35.51 -17.19
CA ILE A 8 -1.33 -34.13 -17.13
C ILE A 8 0.02 -34.17 -16.42
N ARG A 9 1.05 -33.59 -17.04
CA ARG A 9 2.38 -33.44 -16.44
C ARG A 9 2.83 -31.97 -16.49
N PRO A 10 3.54 -31.48 -15.46
CA PRO A 10 4.09 -30.13 -15.48
C PRO A 10 5.17 -30.02 -16.57
N VAL A 11 5.02 -29.04 -17.46
CA VAL A 11 5.94 -28.79 -18.60
C VAL A 11 6.89 -27.63 -18.32
N TRP A 12 6.42 -26.61 -17.59
CA TRP A 12 7.17 -25.40 -17.27
C TRP A 12 7.55 -25.41 -15.80
N LEU A 13 8.61 -26.16 -15.49
CA LEU A 13 9.15 -26.28 -14.14
C LEU A 13 9.97 -25.04 -13.74
N GLY A 14 10.46 -24.28 -14.73
CA GLY A 14 11.07 -22.96 -14.55
C GLY A 14 10.64 -21.99 -15.64
N ARG A 15 11.48 -20.99 -15.94
CA ARG A 15 11.21 -20.00 -17.00
C ARG A 15 11.19 -20.58 -18.41
N ARG A 16 11.66 -21.82 -18.58
CA ARG A 16 11.63 -22.59 -19.82
C ARG A 16 11.32 -24.07 -19.52
N PRO A 17 10.80 -24.83 -20.49
CA PRO A 17 10.78 -26.28 -20.39
C PRO A 17 12.21 -26.82 -20.27
N LEU A 18 12.36 -27.89 -19.49
CA LEU A 18 13.61 -28.65 -19.38
C LEU A 18 13.70 -29.63 -20.56
N SER A 19 14.90 -29.78 -21.13
CA SER A 19 15.17 -30.81 -22.15
C SER A 19 15.13 -32.21 -21.51
N GLU A 20 15.04 -33.26 -22.31
CA GLU A 20 15.04 -34.65 -21.78
C GLU A 20 16.30 -34.98 -20.95
N GLU A 21 17.44 -34.39 -21.32
CA GLU A 21 18.73 -34.53 -20.64
C GLU A 21 18.77 -33.82 -19.28
N GLU A 22 17.89 -32.83 -19.08
CA GLU A 22 17.79 -32.00 -17.87
C GLU A 22 16.72 -32.49 -16.89
N LYS A 23 16.10 -33.65 -17.14
CA LYS A 23 15.04 -34.22 -16.29
C LYS A 23 15.58 -35.03 -15.09
N SER A 24 16.83 -34.85 -14.71
CA SER A 24 17.31 -35.40 -13.44
C SER A 24 16.53 -34.76 -12.28
N GLU A 25 16.28 -35.53 -11.23
CA GLU A 25 15.48 -35.08 -10.09
C GLU A 25 16.04 -33.80 -9.45
N GLU A 26 17.37 -33.72 -9.34
CA GLU A 26 18.08 -32.55 -8.82
C GLU A 26 17.84 -31.29 -9.66
N ILE A 27 17.99 -31.37 -10.98
CA ILE A 27 17.80 -30.21 -11.88
C ILE A 27 16.34 -29.75 -11.87
N VAL A 28 15.40 -30.70 -11.85
CA VAL A 28 13.96 -30.41 -11.73
C VAL A 28 13.67 -29.64 -10.44
N GLN A 29 14.18 -30.10 -9.30
CA GLN A 29 13.99 -29.42 -8.02
C GLN A 29 14.60 -28.02 -8.02
N ILE A 30 15.82 -27.86 -8.54
CA ILE A 30 16.49 -26.55 -8.66
C ILE A 30 15.64 -25.60 -9.52
N ALA A 31 15.15 -26.05 -10.68
CA ALA A 31 14.35 -25.22 -11.58
C ALA A 31 13.06 -24.71 -10.92
N VAL A 32 12.35 -25.60 -10.21
CA VAL A 32 11.12 -25.25 -9.49
C VAL A 32 11.42 -24.27 -8.35
N CYS A 33 12.43 -24.55 -7.54
CA CYS A 33 12.82 -23.70 -6.43
C CYS A 33 13.24 -22.30 -6.90
N GLN A 34 14.08 -22.21 -7.94
CA GLN A 34 14.50 -20.92 -8.51
C GLN A 34 13.30 -20.12 -9.03
N ASN A 35 12.37 -20.78 -9.72
CA ASN A 35 11.18 -20.11 -10.24
C ASN A 35 10.26 -19.60 -9.13
N ALA A 36 10.07 -20.40 -8.08
CA ALA A 36 9.30 -20.02 -6.90
C ALA A 36 9.93 -18.82 -6.18
N VAL A 37 11.24 -18.85 -5.95
CA VAL A 37 11.99 -17.75 -5.31
C VAL A 37 11.92 -16.48 -6.15
N LEU A 38 12.14 -16.58 -7.46
CA LEU A 38 12.03 -15.43 -8.36
C LEU A 38 10.61 -14.84 -8.34
N GLY A 39 9.58 -15.69 -8.37
CA GLY A 39 8.19 -15.26 -8.24
C GLY A 39 7.93 -14.53 -6.93
N ALA A 40 8.41 -15.06 -5.81
CA ALA A 40 8.28 -14.42 -4.51
C ALA A 40 8.99 -13.05 -4.46
N LEU A 41 10.18 -12.93 -5.04
CA LEU A 41 10.91 -11.66 -5.12
C LEU A 41 10.14 -10.60 -5.93
N VAL A 42 9.57 -10.98 -7.08
CA VAL A 42 8.76 -10.08 -7.90
C VAL A 42 7.49 -9.65 -7.16
N GLN A 43 6.83 -10.58 -6.47
CA GLN A 43 5.66 -10.27 -5.65
C GLN A 43 5.99 -9.32 -4.49
N LEU A 44 7.12 -9.53 -3.80
CA LEU A 44 7.59 -8.65 -2.73
C LEU A 44 7.94 -7.26 -3.26
N ALA A 45 8.60 -7.16 -4.41
CA ALA A 45 8.89 -5.88 -5.04
C ALA A 45 7.61 -5.13 -5.41
N SER A 46 6.61 -5.84 -5.96
CA SER A 46 5.28 -5.28 -6.21
C SER A 46 4.63 -4.81 -4.92
N LEU A 47 4.66 -5.62 -3.85
CA LEU A 47 4.05 -5.30 -2.56
C LEU A 47 4.66 -4.03 -1.95
N VAL A 48 5.99 -3.89 -2.00
CA VAL A 48 6.69 -2.69 -1.52
C VAL A 48 6.22 -1.45 -2.28
N ARG A 49 6.08 -1.53 -3.60
CA ARG A 49 5.59 -0.40 -4.41
C ARG A 49 4.17 0.01 -4.03
N HIS A 50 3.27 -0.96 -3.80
CA HIS A 50 1.91 -0.65 -3.36
C HIS A 50 1.88 -0.09 -1.94
N ALA A 51 2.76 -0.57 -1.06
CA ALA A 51 2.87 -0.02 0.30
C ALA A 51 3.33 1.44 0.25
N ASP A 52 4.33 1.76 -0.58
CA ASP A 52 4.81 3.12 -0.78
C ASP A 52 3.69 4.05 -1.28
N ASP A 53 2.96 3.64 -2.32
CA ASP A 53 1.82 4.39 -2.86
C ASP A 53 0.78 4.69 -1.74
N ILE A 54 0.39 3.68 -0.95
CA ILE A 54 -0.59 3.84 0.14
C ILE A 54 -0.08 4.78 1.23
N PHE A 55 1.19 4.65 1.63
CA PHE A 55 1.74 5.47 2.72
C PHE A 55 2.00 6.91 2.29
N CYS A 56 2.36 7.14 1.02
CA CYS A 56 2.46 8.48 0.44
C CYS A 56 1.08 9.17 0.45
N ASP A 57 0.04 8.52 -0.08
CA ASP A 57 -1.32 9.07 -0.09
C ASP A 57 -1.82 9.38 1.33
N LEU A 58 -1.57 8.46 2.29
CA LEU A 58 -1.94 8.67 3.68
C LEU A 58 -1.19 9.85 4.31
N ALA A 59 0.11 9.98 4.04
CA ALA A 59 0.92 11.08 4.55
C ALA A 59 0.42 12.43 4.03
N GLU A 60 0.05 12.51 2.75
CA GLU A 60 -0.54 13.72 2.16
C GLU A 60 -1.85 14.12 2.84
N GLU A 61 -2.76 13.17 3.07
CA GLU A 61 -4.03 13.45 3.76
C GLU A 61 -3.81 13.86 5.22
N CYS A 62 -2.90 13.19 5.94
CA CYS A 62 -2.51 13.57 7.29
C CYS A 62 -1.95 14.99 7.34
N GLN A 63 -1.11 15.38 6.37
CA GLN A 63 -0.56 16.72 6.27
C GLN A 63 -1.65 17.78 6.07
N LYS A 64 -2.62 17.53 5.18
CA LYS A 64 -3.77 18.43 4.98
C LYS A 64 -4.60 18.61 6.26
N VAL A 65 -4.83 17.53 7.01
CA VAL A 65 -5.54 17.58 8.30
C VAL A 65 -4.73 18.38 9.32
N PHE A 66 -3.42 18.18 9.37
CA PHE A 66 -2.53 18.91 10.28
C PHE A 66 -2.58 20.41 10.03
N GLU A 67 -2.36 20.85 8.80
CA GLU A 67 -2.39 22.28 8.42
C GLU A 67 -3.75 22.93 8.74
N LYS A 68 -4.84 22.23 8.45
CA LYS A 68 -6.19 22.71 8.76
C LYS A 68 -6.41 22.82 10.27
N THR A 69 -5.93 21.85 11.03
CA THR A 69 -6.05 21.83 12.49
C THR A 69 -5.26 22.98 13.11
N GLU A 70 -4.04 23.23 12.63
CA GLU A 70 -3.21 24.36 13.05
C GLU A 70 -3.89 25.70 12.74
N SER A 71 -4.41 25.86 11.52
CA SER A 71 -5.16 27.08 11.14
C SER A 71 -6.38 27.32 12.03
N ILE A 72 -7.12 26.27 12.37
CA ILE A 72 -8.26 26.36 13.29
C ILE A 72 -7.77 26.72 14.70
N GLY A 73 -6.67 26.14 15.16
CA GLY A 73 -6.05 26.47 16.44
C GLY A 73 -5.77 27.97 16.58
N TYR A 74 -5.10 28.57 15.60
CA TYR A 74 -4.83 30.02 15.58
C TYR A 74 -6.12 30.86 15.59
N ARG A 75 -7.14 30.44 14.85
CA ARG A 75 -8.44 31.14 14.84
C ARG A 75 -9.12 31.06 16.21
N LEU A 76 -9.05 29.90 16.86
CA LEU A 76 -9.64 29.69 18.18
C LEU A 76 -8.96 30.58 19.23
N GLU A 77 -7.64 30.64 19.22
CA GLU A 77 -6.87 31.53 20.12
C GLU A 77 -7.24 33.00 19.92
N ASN A 78 -7.38 33.44 18.66
CA ASN A 78 -7.78 34.81 18.38
C ASN A 78 -9.21 35.11 18.87
N VAL A 79 -10.15 34.18 18.67
CA VAL A 79 -11.52 34.31 19.18
C VAL A 79 -11.53 34.35 20.70
N ASP A 80 -10.80 33.45 21.37
CA ASP A 80 -10.68 33.43 22.84
C ASP A 80 -10.15 34.77 23.36
N ARG A 81 -9.13 35.33 22.72
CA ARG A 81 -8.59 36.65 23.06
C ARG A 81 -9.64 37.76 22.92
N ILE A 82 -10.38 37.78 21.80
CA ILE A 82 -11.43 38.80 21.56
C ILE A 82 -12.54 38.66 22.60
N VAL A 83 -13.01 37.44 22.86
CA VAL A 83 -14.08 37.16 23.83
C VAL A 83 -13.68 37.61 25.23
N LYS A 84 -12.43 37.36 25.66
CA LYS A 84 -11.91 37.83 26.95
C LYS A 84 -11.85 39.36 27.08
N GLN A 85 -11.85 40.09 25.98
CA GLN A 85 -11.82 41.56 25.96
C GLN A 85 -13.22 42.18 25.86
N LEU A 86 -14.28 41.38 25.68
CA LEU A 86 -15.65 41.90 25.62
C LEU A 86 -16.14 42.30 27.01
N ASP A 87 -16.46 43.58 27.18
CA ASP A 87 -17.15 44.10 28.37
C ASP A 87 -18.60 44.42 28.03
N SER A 88 -19.54 43.73 28.71
CA SER A 88 -20.98 43.92 28.55
C SER A 88 -21.49 45.34 28.89
N THR A 89 -20.72 46.13 29.64
CA THR A 89 -21.11 47.48 30.06
C THR A 89 -20.76 48.57 29.04
N GLU A 90 -19.83 48.30 28.11
CA GLU A 90 -19.43 49.23 27.05
C GLU A 90 -20.16 49.01 25.71
N VAL A 91 -20.96 47.95 25.60
CA VAL A 91 -21.69 47.63 24.37
C VAL A 91 -22.83 48.63 24.13
N LYS A 92 -22.65 49.52 23.13
CA LYS A 92 -23.72 50.41 22.65
C LYS A 92 -24.81 49.61 21.94
N ILE A 93 -25.89 49.33 22.66
CA ILE A 93 -27.14 48.84 22.06
C ILE A 93 -27.70 49.98 21.20
N ARG A 94 -27.78 49.78 19.88
CA ARG A 94 -28.47 50.73 18.99
C ARG A 94 -29.94 50.76 19.41
N LYS A 95 -30.42 51.96 19.78
CA LYS A 95 -31.85 52.24 19.97
C LYS A 95 -32.60 52.17 18.65
#